data_AF-A0A2M7AVF6-F1
#
_entry.id   AF-A0A2M7AVF6-F1
#
_cell.length_a   1.000
_cell.length_b   1.000
_cell.length_c   1.000
_cell.angle_alpha   90.00
_cell.angle_beta   90.00
_cell.angle_gamma   90.00
#
_symmetry.space_group_name_H-M   'P 1'
#
loop_
_entity.id
_entity.type
_entity.pdbx_description
1 polymer ?
#
loop_
_entity_poly.entity_id
_entity_poly.type
_entity_poly.pdbx_seq_one_letter_code
_entity_poly.pdbx_strand_id
1 'polypeptide(L)'
;MTEKIDNRMSTVNKNQTDRMTKALERLTEHIDKLEEKGADVATARTAISIALANVEEQAGKDYVFTITDERNLGTSVKASYDLLKQDLRSVQALLVKAKEAVVEAYKTAKTLKKITPTPTVVAP
;
A
#
# COMPACT_ATOMS: atom_id res chain seq x y z
N MET A 1 -8.49 -11.79 30.02
CA MET A 1 -9.24 -11.15 28.90
C MET A 1 -8.33 -10.30 28.03
N THR A 2 -7.35 -9.63 28.63
CA THR A 2 -6.28 -8.81 28.06
C THR A 2 -5.57 -9.50 26.88
N GLU A 3 -5.03 -10.69 27.14
CA GLU A 3 -4.32 -11.54 26.17
C GLU A 3 -5.19 -11.91 24.95
N LYS A 4 -6.51 -12.08 25.12
CA LYS A 4 -7.42 -12.37 23.99
C LYS A 4 -7.65 -11.16 23.09
N ILE A 5 -7.54 -9.95 23.63
CA ILE A 5 -7.72 -8.70 22.87
C ILE A 5 -6.41 -8.35 22.15
N ASP A 6 -5.26 -8.45 22.83
CA ASP A 6 -3.93 -8.27 22.23
C ASP A 6 -3.78 -9.18 21.00
N ASN A 7 -4.07 -10.48 21.16
CA ASN A 7 -4.04 -11.46 20.07
C ASN A 7 -4.96 -11.07 18.90
N ARG A 8 -6.14 -10.48 19.17
CA ARG A 8 -7.05 -10.03 18.11
C ARG A 8 -6.51 -8.82 17.36
N MET A 9 -5.90 -7.86 18.05
CA MET A 9 -5.35 -6.66 17.42
C MET A 9 -4.14 -6.98 16.56
N SER A 10 -3.19 -7.79 17.06
CA SER A 10 -2.02 -8.22 16.29
C SER A 10 -2.46 -9.06 15.08
N THR A 11 -3.48 -9.90 15.23
CA THR A 11 -4.09 -10.64 14.10
C THR A 11 -4.71 -9.69 13.05
N VAL A 12 -5.42 -8.65 13.47
CA VAL A 12 -6.02 -7.67 12.55
C VAL A 12 -4.93 -6.90 11.81
N ASN A 13 -3.90 -6.43 12.52
CA ASN A 13 -2.79 -5.72 11.92
C ASN A 13 -2.11 -6.57 10.85
N LYS A 14 -1.68 -7.78 11.22
CA LYS A 14 -1.06 -8.75 10.32
C LYS A 14 -1.90 -9.04 9.08
N ASN A 15 -3.18 -9.37 9.28
CA ASN A 15 -4.06 -9.70 8.16
C ASN A 15 -4.23 -8.54 7.18
N GLN A 16 -4.22 -7.29 7.66
CA GLN A 16 -4.34 -6.13 6.79
C GLN A 16 -3.03 -5.79 6.10
N THR A 17 -1.91 -5.81 6.81
CA THR A 17 -0.60 -5.56 6.20
C THR A 17 -0.28 -6.63 5.16
N ASP A 18 -0.54 -7.91 5.43
CA ASP A 18 -0.36 -9.01 4.46
C ASP A 18 -1.16 -8.79 3.16
N ARG A 19 -2.40 -8.28 3.28
CA ARG A 19 -3.24 -7.97 2.12
C ARG A 19 -2.70 -6.78 1.34
N MET A 20 -2.21 -5.75 2.02
CA MET A 20 -1.62 -4.57 1.39
C MET A 20 -0.31 -4.91 0.69
N THR A 21 0.57 -5.70 1.31
CA THR A 21 1.81 -6.19 0.70
C THR A 21 1.54 -6.94 -0.59
N LYS A 22 0.62 -7.92 -0.57
CA LYS A 22 0.22 -8.66 -1.78
C LYS A 22 -0.35 -7.77 -2.88
N ALA A 23 -1.05 -6.70 -2.52
CA ALA A 23 -1.55 -5.74 -3.49
C ALA A 23 -0.40 -4.92 -4.11
N LEU A 24 0.58 -4.50 -3.30
CA LEU A 24 1.75 -3.75 -3.76
C LEU A 24 2.66 -4.61 -4.63
N GLU A 25 2.89 -5.88 -4.28
CA GLU A 25 3.64 -6.84 -5.12
C GLU A 25 3.04 -6.94 -6.52
N ARG A 26 1.71 -7.08 -6.61
CA ARG A 26 1.02 -7.10 -7.91
C ARG A 26 1.18 -5.78 -8.67
N LEU A 27 1.14 -4.65 -7.98
CA LEU A 27 1.37 -3.34 -8.61
C LEU A 27 2.80 -3.23 -9.15
N THR A 28 3.80 -3.77 -8.43
CA THR A 28 5.19 -3.88 -8.89
C THR A 28 5.26 -4.68 -10.18
N GLU A 29 4.68 -5.88 -10.23
CA GLU A 29 4.65 -6.69 -11.45
C GLU A 29 4.01 -5.95 -12.64
N HIS A 30 2.99 -5.14 -12.37
CA HIS A 30 2.32 -4.34 -13.39
C HIS A 30 3.20 -3.22 -13.95
N ILE A 31 4.00 -2.55 -13.11
CA ILE A 31 4.89 -1.49 -13.57
C ILE A 31 6.15 -2.04 -14.23
N ASP A 32 6.66 -3.19 -13.79
CA ASP A 32 7.80 -3.84 -14.45
C ASP A 32 7.44 -4.19 -15.91
N LYS A 33 6.25 -4.77 -16.13
CA LYS A 33 5.71 -5.05 -17.48
C LYS A 33 5.43 -3.80 -18.31
N LEU A 34 5.25 -2.64 -17.68
CA LEU A 34 5.07 -1.36 -18.37
C LEU A 34 6.43 -0.76 -18.76
N GLU A 35 7.41 -0.85 -17.87
CA GLU A 35 8.78 -0.39 -18.09
C GLU A 35 9.44 -1.17 -19.23
N GLU A 36 9.25 -2.49 -19.29
CA GLU A 36 9.68 -3.33 -20.43
C GLU A 36 9.10 -2.85 -21.78
N LYS A 37 7.96 -2.16 -21.75
CA LYS A 37 7.31 -1.59 -22.94
C LYS A 37 7.71 -0.14 -23.20
N GLY A 38 8.70 0.38 -22.47
CA GLY A 38 9.21 1.75 -22.60
C GLY A 38 8.31 2.82 -21.99
N ALA A 39 7.38 2.46 -21.10
CA ALA A 39 6.58 3.45 -20.38
C ALA A 39 7.39 4.09 -19.23
N ASP A 40 7.16 5.38 -18.98
CA ASP A 40 7.67 6.03 -17.77
C ASP A 40 6.88 5.54 -16.55
N VAL A 41 7.58 4.88 -15.63
CA VAL A 41 7.03 4.32 -14.40
C VAL A 41 7.64 4.92 -13.14
N ALA A 42 8.51 5.93 -13.24
CA ALA A 42 9.31 6.42 -12.11
C ALA A 42 8.43 6.89 -10.93
N THR A 43 7.35 7.62 -11.23
CA THR A 43 6.39 8.10 -10.23
C THR A 43 5.65 6.93 -9.56
N ALA A 44 5.20 5.95 -10.34
CA ALA A 44 4.50 4.78 -9.81
C ALA A 44 5.43 3.90 -8.95
N ARG A 45 6.68 3.68 -9.40
CA ARG A 45 7.70 2.93 -8.67
C ARG A 45 7.99 3.58 -7.31
N THR A 46 8.15 4.90 -7.29
CA THR A 46 8.35 5.68 -6.05
C THR A 46 7.16 5.53 -5.09
N ALA A 47 5.93 5.68 -5.59
CA ALA A 47 4.74 5.57 -4.77
C ALA A 47 4.56 4.16 -4.16
N ILE A 48 4.87 3.11 -4.93
CA ILE A 48 4.86 1.72 -4.45
C ILE A 48 5.92 1.51 -3.37
N SER A 49 7.15 1.99 -3.57
CA SER A 49 8.23 1.85 -2.57
C SER A 49 7.89 2.55 -1.25
N ILE A 50 7.31 3.75 -1.31
CA ILE A 50 6.83 4.46 -0.10
C ILE A 50 5.75 3.65 0.61
N ALA A 51 4.77 3.14 -0.13
CA ALA A 51 3.70 2.35 0.44
C ALA A 51 4.22 1.04 1.06
N LEU A 52 5.15 0.33 0.41
CA LEU A 52 5.77 -0.89 0.94
C LEU A 52 6.47 -0.63 2.28
N ALA A 53 7.34 0.38 2.33
CA ALA A 53 8.06 0.73 3.56
C ALA A 53 7.09 1.03 4.72
N ASN A 54 6.01 1.76 4.46
CA ASN A 54 5.01 2.07 5.49
C ASN A 54 4.16 0.85 5.90
N VAL A 55 3.87 -0.07 4.97
CA VAL A 55 3.19 -1.33 5.29
C VAL A 55 4.09 -2.23 6.15
N GLU A 56 5.39 -2.29 5.85
CA GLU A 56 6.38 -3.05 6.63
C GLU A 56 6.54 -2.47 8.04
N GLU A 57 6.66 -1.15 8.15
CA GLU A 57 6.69 -0.47 9.45
C GLU A 57 5.42 -0.76 10.25
N GLN A 58 4.26 -0.66 9.60
CA GLN A 58 2.97 -0.97 10.21
C GLN A 58 2.87 -2.43 10.67
N ALA A 59 3.40 -3.38 9.89
CA ALA A 59 3.40 -4.80 10.23
C ALA A 59 4.24 -5.09 11.47
N GLY A 60 5.30 -4.30 11.71
CA GLY A 60 6.15 -4.37 12.89
C GLY A 60 5.54 -3.78 14.15
N LYS A 61 4.42 -3.05 14.08
CA LYS A 61 3.79 -2.46 15.26
C LYS A 61 3.06 -3.52 16.07
N ASP A 62 3.35 -3.52 17.37
CA ASP A 62 2.61 -4.28 18.36
C ASP A 62 1.65 -3.36 19.11
N TYR A 63 0.39 -3.77 19.18
CA TYR A 63 -0.68 -2.98 19.79
C TYR A 63 -1.04 -3.56 21.16
N VAL A 64 -0.04 -3.60 22.04
CA VAL A 64 -0.21 -4.05 23.43
C VAL A 64 -0.76 -2.91 24.26
N PHE A 65 -1.74 -3.20 25.11
CA PHE A 65 -2.22 -2.23 26.10
C PHE A 65 -1.95 -2.74 27.51
N THR A 66 -1.22 -1.95 28.29
CA THR A 66 -0.99 -2.24 29.70
C THR A 66 -2.18 -1.79 30.53
N ILE A 67 -2.76 -2.71 31.30
CA ILE A 67 -3.85 -2.38 32.22
C ILE A 67 -3.25 -2.19 33.60
N THR A 68 -3.20 -0.94 34.02
CA THR A 68 -2.77 -0.56 35.37
C THR A 68 -3.95 -0.43 36.34
N ASP A 69 -5.18 -0.25 35.84
CA ASP A 69 -6.40 -0.10 36.64
C ASP A 69 -7.62 -0.67 35.89
N GLU A 70 -8.31 -1.63 36.50
CA GLU A 70 -9.49 -2.29 35.92
C GLU A 70 -10.65 -1.31 35.66
N ARG A 71 -10.73 -0.20 36.40
CA ARG A 71 -11.78 0.82 36.25
C ARG A 71 -11.71 1.54 34.90
N ASN A 72 -10.54 1.58 34.27
CA ASN A 72 -10.29 2.27 33.00
C ASN A 72 -10.02 1.30 31.82
N LEU A 73 -10.19 -0.01 32.05
CA LEU A 73 -9.90 -1.07 31.08
C LEU A 73 -10.57 -0.83 29.72
N GLY A 74 -11.86 -0.50 29.71
CA GLY A 74 -12.60 -0.26 28.47
C GLY A 74 -12.07 0.91 27.65
N THR A 75 -11.66 1.99 28.34
CA THR A 75 -11.11 3.20 27.71
C THR A 75 -9.74 2.93 27.09
N SER A 76 -8.84 2.23 27.80
CA SER A 76 -7.50 1.90 27.29
C SER A 76 -7.54 0.95 26.09
N VAL A 77 -8.43 -0.05 26.12
CA VAL A 77 -8.66 -0.95 24.98
C VAL A 77 -9.17 -0.17 23.77
N LYS A 78 -10.16 0.71 23.98
CA LYS A 78 -10.73 1.53 22.91
C LYS A 78 -9.69 2.44 22.27
N ALA A 79 -8.85 3.10 23.08
CA ALA A 79 -7.79 3.96 22.59
C ALA A 79 -6.80 3.19 21.69
N SER A 80 -6.41 1.99 22.11
CA SER A 80 -5.50 1.13 21.33
C SER A 80 -6.14 0.70 20.00
N TYR A 81 -7.42 0.36 20.00
CA TYR A 81 -8.16 0.03 18.79
C TYR A 81 -8.29 1.23 17.84
N ASP A 82 -8.58 2.41 18.38
CA ASP A 82 -8.69 3.63 17.59
C ASP A 82 -7.33 4.00 16.96
N LEU A 83 -6.21 3.78 17.68
CA LEU A 83 -4.85 3.90 17.14
C LEU A 83 -4.59 2.93 15.99
N LEU A 84 -4.83 1.62 16.18
CA LEU A 84 -4.68 0.61 15.12
C LEU A 84 -5.49 1.00 13.87
N LYS A 85 -6.73 1.45 14.07
CA LYS A 85 -7.61 1.85 12.98
C LYS A 85 -7.11 3.09 12.24
N GLN A 86 -6.59 4.09 12.96
CA GLN A 86 -6.01 5.29 12.37
C GLN A 86 -4.78 4.94 11.54
N ASP A 87 -3.88 4.14 12.11
CA ASP A 87 -2.65 3.71 11.46
C ASP A 87 -2.92 2.93 10.17
N LEU A 88 -3.82 1.94 10.22
CA LEU A 88 -4.22 1.17 9.04
C LEU A 88 -4.87 2.05 7.95
N ARG A 89 -5.59 3.10 8.33
CA ARG A 89 -6.15 4.06 7.36
C ARG A 89 -5.07 4.89 6.68
N SER A 90 -4.07 5.33 7.44
CA SER A 90 -2.93 6.08 6.89
C SER A 90 -2.17 5.25 5.85
N VAL A 91 -1.88 3.99 6.16
CA VAL A 91 -1.19 3.08 5.25
C VAL A 91 -2.06 2.73 4.03
N GLN A 92 -3.36 2.50 4.24
CA GLN A 92 -4.31 2.27 3.14
C GLN A 92 -4.36 3.46 2.16
N ALA A 93 -4.23 4.71 2.65
CA ALA A 93 -4.20 5.88 1.78
C ALA A 93 -2.93 5.89 0.90
N LEU A 94 -1.79 5.42 1.40
CA LEU A 94 -0.57 5.25 0.60
C LEU A 94 -0.73 4.17 -0.48
N LEU A 95 -1.38 3.05 -0.14
CA LEU A 95 -1.74 2.03 -1.14
C LEU A 95 -2.64 2.61 -2.25
N VAL A 96 -3.61 3.45 -1.91
CA VAL A 96 -4.47 4.11 -2.90
C VAL A 96 -3.65 5.01 -3.82
N LYS A 97 -2.76 5.84 -3.27
CA LYS A 97 -1.86 6.69 -4.07
C LYS A 97 -0.96 5.86 -5.00
N ALA A 98 -0.46 4.73 -4.54
CA ALA A 98 0.30 3.81 -5.38
C ALA A 98 -0.55 3.27 -6.54
N LYS A 99 -1.79 2.85 -6.28
CA LYS A 99 -2.74 2.40 -7.33
C LYS A 99 -3.02 3.50 -8.36
N GLU A 100 -3.27 4.73 -7.90
CA GLU A 100 -3.52 5.87 -8.77
C GLU A 100 -2.32 6.15 -9.67
N ALA A 101 -1.10 6.17 -9.11
CA ALA A 101 0.12 6.38 -9.89
C ALA A 101 0.33 5.29 -10.95
N VAL A 102 0.04 4.03 -10.63
CA VAL A 102 0.08 2.92 -11.61
C VAL A 102 -0.95 3.14 -12.72
N VAL A 103 -2.18 3.54 -12.39
CA VAL A 103 -3.22 3.82 -13.40
C VAL A 103 -2.79 4.95 -14.34
N GLU A 104 -2.17 6.01 -13.83
CA GLU A 104 -1.64 7.09 -14.66
C GLU A 104 -0.50 6.61 -15.56
N ALA A 105 0.41 5.76 -15.08
CA ALA A 105 1.45 5.16 -15.92
C ALA A 105 0.83 4.34 -17.08
N TYR A 106 -0.23 3.57 -16.83
CA TYR A 106 -0.97 2.85 -17.88
C TYR A 106 -1.62 3.79 -18.89
N LYS A 107 -2.21 4.91 -18.45
CA LYS A 107 -2.82 5.90 -19.34
C LYS A 107 -1.77 6.54 -20.25
N THR A 108 -0.65 6.96 -19.68
CA THR A 108 0.47 7.55 -20.44
C THR A 108 1.03 6.55 -21.45
N ALA A 109 1.27 5.30 -21.04
CA ALA A 109 1.73 4.23 -21.94
C ALA A 109 0.76 3.96 -23.11
N LYS A 110 -0.55 3.99 -22.85
CA LYS A 110 -1.57 3.81 -23.90
C LYS A 110 -1.56 4.96 -24.90
N THR A 111 -1.30 6.18 -24.43
CA THR A 111 -1.16 7.36 -25.30
C THR A 111 0.09 7.25 -26.17
N LEU A 112 1.23 6.80 -25.63
CA LEU A 112 2.47 6.56 -26.40
C LEU A 112 2.24 5.61 -27.58
N LYS A 113 1.54 4.50 -27.38
CA LYS A 113 1.23 3.56 -28.48
C LYS A 113 0.42 4.17 -29.61
N LYS A 114 -0.45 5.15 -29.32
CA LYS A 114 -1.26 5.83 -30.34
C LYS A 114 -0.46 6.81 -31.19
N ILE A 115 0.61 7.37 -30.65
CA ILE A 115 1.43 8.39 -31.34
C ILE A 115 2.65 7.82 -32.07
N THR A 116 2.87 6.50 -32.04
CA THR A 116 3.94 5.85 -32.82
C THR A 116 3.81 6.27 -34.29
N PRO A 117 4.73 7.08 -34.84
CA PRO A 117 4.59 7.60 -36.20
C PRO A 117 4.74 6.45 -37.18
N THR A 118 3.79 6.32 -38.10
CA THR A 118 3.90 5.46 -39.29
C THR A 118 5.25 5.72 -39.94
N PRO A 119 6.10 4.70 -40.22
CA PRO A 119 7.38 4.93 -40.86
C PRO A 119 7.11 5.61 -42.18
N THR A 120 7.50 6.88 -42.30
CA THR A 120 7.50 7.57 -43.59
C THR A 120 8.60 6.90 -44.39
N VAL A 121 8.20 5.96 -45.25
CA VAL A 121 9.07 5.39 -46.27
C VAL A 121 9.46 6.55 -47.18
N VAL A 122 10.66 7.09 -46.97
CA VAL A 122 11.30 7.95 -47.96
C VAL A 122 11.75 7.01 -49.07
N ALA A 123 10.90 6.85 -50.08
CA ALA A 123 11.24 6.23 -51.36
C ALA A 123 12.06 7.23 -52.21
N PRO A 124 12.87 6.74 -53.16
CA PRO A 124 14.27 7.13 -53.40
C PRO A 124 14.50 8.53 -53.98
#